data_AF-A0A521KMU6-F1
#
_entry.id   AF-A0A521KMU6-F1
#
_cell.length_a   1.000
_cell.length_b   1.000
_cell.length_c   1.000
_cell.angle_alpha   90.00
_cell.angle_beta   90.00
_cell.angle_gamma   90.00
#
_symmetry.space_group_name_H-M   'P 1'
#
loop_
_entity.id
_entity.type
_entity.pdbx_description
1 polymer ?
#
loop_
_entity_poly.entity_id
_entity_poly.type
_entity_poly.pdbx_seq_one_letter_code
_entity_poly.pdbx_strand_id
1 'polypeptide(L)'
;MSRGGRVAARASAGALLALVGAIAVSAVLVGCGDAAPAGRARHSVLLVTFDTTRPDAFGCTGGRAGTTPHVEALAAEGIVFESARTVAPLTLPAHASMLTGLVPLRHGLHDNGLEALAPAAQTLAELAREQGFATGAFVGSLVLDRAYGLDQGFDVYTEPADAGDVHDFHFPERPASEVADDAIAWLDGAARERPFFGWLHFYDPHAPHTPKHVKPATPAPDDPQGWTAYLAEVQETDAALGRVLDALKRQQRYDDTTILVTADHGESFGAHGEITHGMYVYDATLRVPFVLRRADRAHAGTRDAGVASVVDVFPTLADALGFEVAATDGVSLYDGRAPRERIAFCETYFPWLAYGWSGLAGAWDREFKYLHSSKSELYDLAQDPREERNLLPGAAARVAPYRAALEALAKKGRLSSAATGVDHSAAMAKMGYTGASGPPPEWPEPLDDSQRRAPLDGRDELRAVMRSAELAHGARWLEVLVKLEEVLAANPSNWIALDHRAYALLQLNRHAESLEAYRRLEKDGPRWPATKANIATCLIGLGRPAEALGVLDERIAADP
;
A
#
# COMPACT_ATOMS: atom_id res chain seq x y z
N MET A 1 -92.46 11.30 26.71
CA MET A 1 -92.20 10.20 25.77
C MET A 1 -91.16 9.30 26.45
N SER A 2 -91.54 8.28 27.23
CA SER A 2 -91.89 6.92 26.75
C SER A 2 -90.86 6.42 25.75
N ARG A 3 -90.11 5.34 25.91
CA ARG A 3 -90.02 4.18 26.84
C ARG A 3 -88.61 3.60 26.54
N GLY A 4 -87.83 3.00 27.44
CA GLY A 4 -88.21 2.09 28.52
C GLY A 4 -87.90 0.64 28.10
N GLY A 5 -87.03 -0.04 28.85
CA GLY A 5 -86.73 -1.47 28.75
C GLY A 5 -85.37 -1.80 29.42
N ARG A 6 -85.21 -1.99 30.75
CA ARG A 6 -85.72 -3.04 31.65
C ARG A 6 -85.36 -4.45 31.12
N VAL A 7 -84.78 -5.42 31.86
CA VAL A 7 -84.86 -5.73 33.30
C VAL A 7 -83.95 -6.92 33.68
N ALA A 8 -83.59 -7.01 34.97
CA ALA A 8 -83.25 -8.17 35.83
C ALA A 8 -82.05 -9.08 35.47
N ALA A 9 -81.00 -9.16 36.29
CA ALA A 9 -80.88 -9.75 37.64
C ALA A 9 -80.70 -11.28 37.64
N ARG A 10 -79.58 -11.75 38.18
CA ARG A 10 -79.49 -12.85 39.17
C ARG A 10 -78.05 -13.08 39.63
N ALA A 11 -77.90 -13.22 40.94
CA ALA A 11 -76.70 -13.65 41.63
C ALA A 11 -76.38 -15.13 41.34
N SER A 12 -75.10 -15.53 41.44
CA SER A 12 -74.60 -16.59 42.34
C SER A 12 -73.15 -16.97 42.01
N ALA A 13 -72.29 -16.80 43.02
CA ALA A 13 -71.12 -17.59 43.43
C ALA A 13 -70.34 -18.46 42.42
N GLY A 14 -69.05 -18.16 42.28
CA GLY A 14 -68.00 -19.08 41.86
C GLY A 14 -66.66 -18.57 42.39
N ALA A 15 -66.13 -19.26 43.41
CA ALA A 15 -64.96 -18.90 44.19
C ALA A 15 -63.64 -18.89 43.37
N LEU A 16 -62.66 -18.07 43.77
CA LEU A 16 -61.43 -18.47 44.48
C LEU A 16 -60.33 -17.38 44.32
N LEU A 17 -59.58 -17.12 45.41
CA LEU A 17 -58.29 -16.42 45.51
C LEU A 17 -58.31 -14.88 45.33
N ALA A 18 -58.61 -14.12 46.39
CA ALA A 18 -57.69 -13.69 47.47
C ALA A 18 -56.70 -12.58 47.04
N LEU A 19 -57.13 -11.32 47.16
CA LEU A 19 -56.25 -10.15 47.17
C LEU A 19 -56.78 -9.13 48.18
N VAL A 20 -56.36 -9.22 49.44
CA VAL A 20 -56.44 -8.13 50.41
C VAL A 20 -55.19 -8.17 51.26
N GLY A 21 -54.47 -7.06 51.34
CA GLY A 21 -53.36 -6.88 52.27
C GLY A 21 -52.51 -5.68 51.94
N ALA A 22 -52.96 -4.49 52.35
CA ALA A 22 -52.11 -3.32 52.46
C ALA A 22 -51.01 -3.52 53.52
N ILE A 23 -49.85 -2.87 53.32
CA ILE A 23 -48.91 -2.29 54.30
C ILE A 23 -47.44 -2.53 53.88
N ALA A 24 -46.77 -1.41 53.61
CA ALA A 24 -45.36 -1.04 53.83
C ALA A 24 -44.18 -1.93 53.40
N VAL A 25 -43.07 -1.21 53.15
CA VAL A 25 -41.68 -1.65 52.92
C VAL A 25 -41.36 -1.97 51.46
N SER A 26 -40.55 -1.13 50.81
CA SER A 26 -39.21 -1.56 50.36
C SER A 26 -38.45 -0.50 49.55
N ALA A 27 -37.17 -0.39 49.95
CA ALA A 27 -36.01 -0.24 49.08
C ALA A 27 -35.74 1.12 48.41
N VAL A 28 -34.77 1.80 49.00
CA VAL A 28 -33.63 2.43 48.31
C VAL A 28 -33.40 1.79 46.94
N LEU A 29 -33.78 2.48 45.88
CA LEU A 29 -33.29 2.20 44.54
C LEU A 29 -31.83 2.64 44.50
N VAL A 30 -30.94 1.77 44.99
CA VAL A 30 -29.60 1.67 44.42
C VAL A 30 -29.86 1.35 42.96
N GLY A 31 -29.74 2.35 42.10
CA GLY A 31 -29.70 2.13 40.68
C GLY A 31 -28.56 1.16 40.43
N CYS A 32 -28.92 -0.08 40.12
CA CYS A 32 -28.10 -0.92 39.26
C CYS A 32 -27.96 -0.12 37.97
N GLY A 33 -26.93 0.74 37.92
CA GLY A 33 -26.37 1.11 36.64
C GLY A 33 -25.98 -0.21 36.00
N ASP A 34 -26.60 -0.50 34.85
CA ASP A 34 -26.10 -1.53 33.96
C ASP A 34 -24.60 -1.31 33.86
N ALA A 35 -23.83 -2.24 34.45
CA ALA A 35 -22.41 -2.28 34.24
C ALA A 35 -22.26 -2.42 32.72
N ALA A 36 -21.78 -1.35 32.08
CA ALA A 36 -21.28 -1.43 30.72
C ALA A 36 -20.42 -2.70 30.66
N PRO A 37 -20.58 -3.55 29.62
CA PRO A 37 -19.76 -4.75 29.48
C PRO A 37 -18.32 -4.31 29.70
N ALA A 38 -17.61 -4.96 30.63
CA ALA A 38 -16.27 -4.57 31.07
C ALA A 38 -15.46 -4.18 29.84
N GLY A 39 -15.30 -2.88 29.63
CA GLY A 39 -14.77 -2.35 28.39
C GLY A 39 -13.39 -2.95 28.21
N ARG A 40 -13.13 -3.53 27.04
CA ARG A 40 -11.79 -3.99 26.67
C ARG A 40 -10.81 -2.87 27.03
N ALA A 41 -9.77 -3.18 27.81
CA ALA A 41 -8.80 -2.17 28.21
C ALA A 41 -8.28 -1.46 26.95
N ARG A 42 -8.23 -0.13 26.99
CA ARG A 42 -7.85 0.70 25.83
C ARG A 42 -6.33 0.61 25.64
N HIS A 43 -5.90 -0.43 24.93
CA HIS A 43 -4.51 -0.69 24.57
C HIS A 43 -4.05 0.22 23.42
N SER A 44 -2.75 0.48 23.34
CA SER A 44 -2.17 1.21 22.20
C SER A 44 -1.94 0.26 21.01
N VAL A 45 -1.89 0.80 19.80
CA VAL A 45 -1.59 0.05 18.58
C VAL A 45 -0.46 0.71 17.82
N LEU A 46 0.51 -0.08 17.38
CA LEU A 46 1.61 0.34 16.54
C LEU A 46 1.63 -0.49 15.26
N LEU A 47 1.43 0.16 14.11
CA LEU A 47 1.69 -0.39 12.79
C LEU A 47 3.13 -0.06 12.39
N VAL A 48 3.89 -1.07 11.96
CA VAL A 48 5.26 -0.91 11.47
C VAL A 48 5.34 -1.50 10.07
N THR A 49 5.70 -0.67 9.09
CA THR A 49 5.89 -1.08 7.69
C THR A 49 7.35 -0.90 7.27
N PHE A 50 7.91 -1.95 6.66
CA PHE A 50 9.21 -1.93 6.01
C PHE A 50 8.97 -1.88 4.51
N ASP A 51 9.49 -0.87 3.81
CA ASP A 51 9.35 -0.76 2.35
C ASP A 51 10.04 -1.94 1.64
N THR A 52 9.47 -2.39 0.52
CA THR A 52 10.07 -3.38 -0.41
C THR A 52 10.62 -4.66 0.23
N THR A 53 10.11 -5.03 1.42
CA THR A 53 10.72 -6.06 2.25
C THR A 53 10.08 -7.44 2.08
N ARG A 54 10.87 -8.41 1.59
CA ARG A 54 10.44 -9.80 1.40
C ARG A 54 10.44 -10.59 2.71
N PRO A 55 9.58 -11.62 2.83
CA PRO A 55 9.56 -12.47 4.02
C PRO A 55 10.86 -13.26 4.24
N ASP A 56 11.62 -13.58 3.18
CA ASP A 56 12.90 -14.28 3.29
C ASP A 56 14.08 -13.37 3.68
N ALA A 57 13.83 -12.08 3.92
CA ALA A 57 14.78 -11.19 4.58
C ALA A 57 14.71 -11.29 6.12
N PHE A 58 13.61 -11.83 6.68
CA PHE A 58 13.39 -11.92 8.12
C PHE A 58 13.63 -13.35 8.62
N GLY A 59 14.39 -13.51 9.70
CA GLY A 59 14.67 -14.84 10.24
C GLY A 59 13.41 -15.59 10.69
N CYS A 60 12.35 -14.87 11.07
CA CYS A 60 11.07 -15.46 11.45
C CYS A 60 10.17 -15.86 10.28
N THR A 61 10.46 -15.50 9.03
CA THR A 61 9.59 -15.82 7.87
C THR A 61 10.33 -16.48 6.71
N GLY A 62 11.47 -17.11 6.99
CA GLY A 62 12.20 -17.95 6.05
C GLY A 62 13.63 -17.49 5.76
N GLY A 63 14.01 -16.31 6.26
CA GLY A 63 15.37 -15.79 6.17
C GLY A 63 16.33 -16.41 7.17
N ARG A 64 17.56 -15.90 7.19
CA ARG A 64 18.59 -16.31 8.15
C ARG A 64 18.24 -15.82 9.55
N ALA A 65 18.26 -16.72 10.54
CA ALA A 65 18.05 -16.36 11.94
C ALA A 65 19.05 -15.30 12.43
N GLY A 66 18.55 -14.34 13.22
CA GLY A 66 19.31 -13.20 13.71
C GLY A 66 19.50 -12.07 12.69
N THR A 67 18.82 -12.12 11.54
CA THR A 67 18.84 -11.00 10.57
C THR A 67 17.98 -9.85 11.07
N THR A 68 16.85 -10.15 11.70
CA THR A 68 15.94 -9.15 12.27
C THR A 68 15.62 -9.50 13.73
N PRO A 69 16.60 -9.46 14.64
CA PRO A 69 16.44 -9.93 16.01
C PRO A 69 15.28 -9.24 16.77
N HIS A 70 14.95 -7.98 16.47
CA HIS A 70 13.84 -7.29 17.12
C HIS A 70 12.48 -7.78 16.60
N VAL A 71 12.32 -7.95 15.28
CA VAL A 71 11.11 -8.56 14.71
C VAL A 71 10.99 -10.04 15.09
N GLU A 72 12.09 -10.79 15.13
CA GLU A 72 12.11 -12.19 15.59
C GLU A 72 11.64 -12.32 17.05
N ALA A 73 11.99 -11.36 17.92
CA ALA A 73 11.48 -11.32 19.28
C ALA A 73 9.97 -11.03 19.31
N LEU A 74 9.46 -10.12 18.48
CA LEU A 74 8.02 -9.87 18.34
C LEU A 74 7.28 -11.13 17.84
N ALA A 75 7.86 -11.84 16.87
CA ALA A 75 7.31 -13.08 16.34
C ALA A 75 7.24 -14.20 17.38
N ALA A 76 8.25 -14.31 18.25
CA ALA A 76 8.25 -15.27 19.36
C ALA A 76 7.15 -14.96 20.40
N GLU A 77 6.78 -13.69 20.56
CA GLU A 77 5.69 -13.24 21.46
C GLU A 77 4.33 -13.10 20.77
N GLY A 78 4.26 -13.39 19.47
CA GLY A 78 3.11 -13.06 18.62
C GLY A 78 2.72 -14.19 17.68
N ILE A 79 2.08 -13.81 16.59
CA ILE A 79 1.56 -14.68 15.55
C ILE A 79 2.29 -14.35 14.26
N VAL A 80 2.77 -15.37 13.55
CA VAL A 80 3.36 -15.21 12.21
C VAL A 80 2.37 -15.72 11.17
N PHE A 81 1.97 -14.88 10.22
CA PHE A 81 1.13 -15.28 9.09
C PHE A 81 2.04 -15.60 7.89
N GLU A 82 2.13 -16.87 7.52
CA GLU A 82 3.17 -17.39 6.62
C GLU A 82 2.89 -17.12 5.13
N SER A 83 1.62 -16.87 4.80
CA SER A 83 1.12 -16.74 3.44
C SER A 83 0.57 -15.34 3.14
N ALA A 84 1.07 -14.32 3.84
CA ALA A 84 0.66 -12.94 3.64
C ALA A 84 1.14 -12.37 2.30
N ARG A 85 0.26 -11.67 1.58
CA ARG A 85 0.58 -10.98 0.33
C ARG A 85 -0.01 -9.57 0.26
N THR A 86 0.67 -8.68 -0.43
CA THR A 86 0.13 -7.36 -0.78
C THR A 86 -0.89 -7.43 -1.90
N VAL A 87 -1.61 -6.32 -2.10
CA VAL A 87 -2.58 -6.11 -3.17
C VAL A 87 -1.94 -5.52 -4.43
N ALA A 88 -0.80 -4.84 -4.31
CA ALA A 88 -0.09 -4.24 -5.42
C ALA A 88 1.41 -4.14 -5.09
N PRO A 89 2.30 -4.36 -6.05
CA PRO A 89 3.74 -4.21 -5.87
C PRO A 89 4.16 -2.72 -5.94
N LEU A 90 3.39 -1.84 -5.30
CA LEU A 90 3.54 -0.39 -5.33
C LEU A 90 3.18 0.22 -3.97
N THR A 91 4.03 1.12 -3.48
CA THR A 91 4.00 1.72 -2.14
C THR A 91 2.67 2.40 -1.80
N LEU A 92 2.20 3.37 -2.60
CA LEU A 92 0.99 4.15 -2.28
C LEU A 92 -0.29 3.29 -2.30
N PRO A 93 -0.57 2.47 -3.35
CA PRO A 93 -1.72 1.57 -3.35
C PRO A 93 -1.73 0.58 -2.17
N ALA A 94 -0.59 -0.01 -1.82
CA ALA A 94 -0.48 -0.97 -0.72
C ALA A 94 -0.79 -0.32 0.64
N HIS A 95 -0.22 0.87 0.91
CA HIS A 95 -0.47 1.59 2.16
C HIS A 95 -1.90 2.12 2.27
N ALA A 96 -2.48 2.62 1.17
CA ALA A 96 -3.88 2.99 1.13
C ALA A 96 -4.79 1.81 1.49
N SER A 97 -4.46 0.60 1.01
CA SER A 97 -5.18 -0.62 1.36
C SER A 97 -5.03 -1.01 2.83
N MET A 98 -3.83 -0.88 3.40
CA MET A 98 -3.60 -1.14 4.83
C MET A 98 -4.37 -0.18 5.74
N LEU A 99 -4.48 1.10 5.36
CA LEU A 99 -5.08 2.15 6.18
C LEU A 99 -6.59 2.30 6.02
N THR A 100 -7.20 1.66 5.01
CA THR A 100 -8.65 1.75 4.73
C THR A 100 -9.36 0.40 4.68
N GLY A 101 -8.63 -0.71 4.53
CA GLY A 101 -9.20 -2.05 4.34
C GLY A 101 -9.88 -2.23 2.98
N LEU A 102 -9.64 -1.33 2.03
CA LEU A 102 -10.15 -1.39 0.68
C LEU A 102 -9.04 -1.80 -0.27
N VAL A 103 -9.36 -2.52 -1.34
CA VAL A 103 -8.37 -2.81 -2.40
C VAL A 103 -8.27 -1.66 -3.42
N PRO A 104 -7.24 -1.62 -4.29
CA PRO A 104 -7.05 -0.56 -5.29
C PRO A 104 -8.27 -0.24 -6.15
N LEU A 105 -9.02 -1.25 -6.60
CA LEU A 105 -10.27 -1.03 -7.35
C LEU A 105 -11.33 -0.22 -6.60
N ARG A 106 -11.27 -0.19 -5.27
CA ARG A 106 -12.24 0.51 -4.43
C ARG A 106 -11.75 1.85 -3.94
N HIS A 107 -10.51 1.97 -3.45
CA HIS A 107 -9.99 3.29 -3.06
C HIS A 107 -9.50 4.10 -4.27
N GLY A 108 -9.15 3.43 -5.37
CA GLY A 108 -8.85 4.00 -6.67
C GLY A 108 -7.44 4.54 -6.84
N LEU A 109 -6.49 4.08 -6.01
CA LEU A 109 -5.08 4.39 -6.20
C LEU A 109 -4.44 3.16 -6.82
N HIS A 110 -4.04 3.28 -8.09
CA HIS A 110 -3.48 2.19 -8.89
C HIS A 110 -1.98 2.35 -9.16
N ASP A 111 -1.44 3.55 -8.90
CA ASP A 111 -0.05 3.90 -9.16
C ASP A 111 0.46 4.93 -8.13
N ASN A 112 1.78 5.07 -8.05
CA ASN A 112 2.43 6.07 -7.19
C ASN A 112 2.41 7.45 -7.86
N GLY A 113 1.88 8.47 -7.18
CA GLY A 113 2.08 9.87 -7.58
C GLY A 113 1.04 10.48 -8.51
N LEU A 114 0.04 9.72 -8.98
CA LEU A 114 -0.98 10.23 -9.92
C LEU A 114 -2.28 10.68 -9.27
N GLU A 115 -2.66 10.03 -8.17
CA GLU A 115 -3.92 10.25 -7.48
C GLU A 115 -3.69 10.33 -5.97
N ALA A 116 -4.65 10.92 -5.26
CA ALA A 116 -4.66 11.04 -3.81
C ALA A 116 -5.87 10.30 -3.24
N LEU A 117 -5.72 9.76 -2.03
CA LEU A 117 -6.80 9.08 -1.32
C LEU A 117 -7.98 10.05 -1.14
N ALA A 118 -9.18 9.57 -1.43
CA ALA A 118 -10.37 10.40 -1.27
C ALA A 118 -10.71 10.56 0.22
N PRO A 119 -11.14 11.76 0.68
CA PRO A 119 -11.61 11.96 2.06
C PRO A 119 -12.78 11.07 2.47
N ALA A 120 -13.52 10.50 1.50
CA ALA A 120 -14.58 9.54 1.76
C ALA A 120 -14.07 8.14 2.14
N ALA A 121 -12.80 7.84 1.89
CA ALA A 121 -12.15 6.62 2.35
C ALA A 121 -11.69 6.83 3.80
N GLN A 122 -12.53 6.43 4.74
CA GLN A 122 -12.24 6.54 6.17
C GLN A 122 -10.99 5.73 6.53
N THR A 123 -10.02 6.37 7.17
CA THR A 123 -8.79 5.71 7.60
C THR A 123 -8.87 5.19 9.05
N LEU A 124 -7.97 4.28 9.40
CA LEU A 124 -7.84 3.77 10.76
C LEU A 124 -7.47 4.88 11.76
N ALA A 125 -6.68 5.87 11.31
CA ALA A 125 -6.30 7.00 12.14
C ALA A 125 -7.50 7.91 12.43
N GLU A 126 -8.41 8.11 11.47
CA GLU A 126 -9.64 8.88 11.70
C GLU A 126 -10.50 8.22 12.79
N LEU A 127 -10.69 6.89 12.69
CA LEU A 127 -11.40 6.12 13.71
C LEU A 127 -10.74 6.22 15.09
N ALA A 128 -9.42 6.09 15.16
CA ALA A 128 -8.68 6.18 16.41
C ALA A 128 -8.79 7.58 17.04
N ARG A 129 -8.63 8.64 16.24
CA ARG A 129 -8.74 10.04 16.68
C ARG A 129 -10.13 10.35 17.20
N GLU A 130 -11.18 9.94 16.50
CA GLU A 130 -12.58 10.12 16.92
C GLU A 130 -12.87 9.48 18.29
N GLN A 131 -12.16 8.40 18.64
CA GLN A 131 -12.31 7.68 19.92
C GLN A 131 -11.35 8.17 21.01
N GLY A 132 -10.59 9.24 20.73
CA GLY A 132 -9.72 9.93 21.70
C GLY A 132 -8.32 9.36 21.81
N PHE A 133 -7.89 8.50 20.89
CA PHE A 133 -6.50 8.04 20.82
C PHE A 133 -5.61 9.17 20.28
N ALA A 134 -4.36 9.23 20.75
CA ALA A 134 -3.35 10.05 20.07
C ALA A 134 -2.97 9.35 18.76
N THR A 135 -2.87 10.10 17.67
CA THR A 135 -2.52 9.52 16.36
C THR A 135 -1.22 10.12 15.82
N GLY A 136 -0.26 9.27 15.45
CA GLY A 136 1.04 9.69 14.94
C GLY A 136 1.51 8.83 13.78
N ALA A 137 1.97 9.46 12.70
CA ALA A 137 2.60 8.79 11.56
C ALA A 137 3.98 9.39 11.28
N PHE A 138 4.95 8.51 11.08
CA PHE A 138 6.35 8.85 10.83
C PHE A 138 6.79 8.09 9.57
N VAL A 139 6.79 8.78 8.42
CA VAL A 139 6.97 8.14 7.12
C VAL A 139 8.32 8.46 6.49
N GLY A 140 8.97 7.43 5.97
CA GLY A 140 10.31 7.49 5.37
C GLY A 140 10.37 7.97 3.91
N SER A 141 9.24 7.99 3.21
CA SER A 141 9.18 8.14 1.74
C SER A 141 8.28 9.30 1.29
N LEU A 142 8.72 10.06 0.29
CA LEU A 142 7.90 11.09 -0.36
C LEU A 142 6.64 10.50 -0.99
N VAL A 143 6.66 9.23 -1.42
CA VAL A 143 5.49 8.57 -2.06
C VAL A 143 4.29 8.48 -1.11
N LEU A 144 4.51 8.68 0.20
CA LEU A 144 3.46 8.73 1.21
C LEU A 144 3.22 10.14 1.77
N ASP A 145 3.73 11.20 1.14
CA ASP A 145 3.47 12.59 1.54
C ASP A 145 1.98 12.89 1.76
N ARG A 146 1.67 13.82 2.67
CA ARG A 146 0.31 14.26 2.97
C ARG A 146 -0.52 14.66 1.74
N ALA A 147 0.14 15.09 0.66
CA ALA A 147 -0.54 15.41 -0.60
C ALA A 147 -1.31 14.21 -1.19
N TYR A 148 -0.96 12.98 -0.81
CA TYR A 148 -1.67 11.76 -1.22
C TYR A 148 -2.83 11.37 -0.29
N GLY A 149 -3.13 12.16 0.74
CA GLY A 149 -4.30 11.99 1.62
C GLY A 149 -4.17 10.88 2.66
N LEU A 150 -2.99 10.29 2.84
CA LEU A 150 -2.76 9.28 3.89
C LEU A 150 -2.58 9.89 5.30
N ASP A 151 -2.48 11.21 5.40
CA ASP A 151 -2.40 11.94 6.67
C ASP A 151 -3.77 12.06 7.38
N GLN A 152 -4.86 11.78 6.66
CA GLN A 152 -6.22 11.75 7.18
C GLN A 152 -6.29 11.05 8.55
N GLY A 153 -6.62 11.82 9.59
CA GLY A 153 -6.82 11.30 10.95
C GLY A 153 -5.61 11.34 11.89
N PHE A 154 -4.41 11.64 11.39
CA PHE A 154 -3.22 11.76 12.22
C PHE A 154 -3.11 13.15 12.89
N ASP A 155 -2.86 13.20 14.21
CA ASP A 155 -2.58 14.44 14.94
C ASP A 155 -1.16 14.94 14.64
N VAL A 156 -0.22 14.00 14.45
CA VAL A 156 1.18 14.25 14.07
C VAL A 156 1.50 13.44 12.82
N TYR A 157 2.01 14.11 11.80
CA TYR A 157 2.44 13.50 10.54
C TYR A 157 3.80 14.09 10.13
N THR A 158 4.84 13.27 10.14
CA THR A 158 6.19 13.67 9.70
C THR A 158 6.59 12.90 8.45
N GLU A 159 7.08 13.62 7.45
CA GLU A 159 7.49 13.10 6.15
C GLU A 159 8.88 13.66 5.77
N PRO A 160 9.54 13.15 4.71
CA PRO A 160 10.78 13.74 4.22
C PRO A 160 10.62 15.22 3.86
N ALA A 161 11.67 16.02 4.07
CA ALA A 161 11.66 17.40 3.60
C ALA A 161 11.64 17.46 2.07
N ASP A 162 10.94 18.45 1.50
CA ASP A 162 10.92 18.68 0.05
C ASP A 162 12.34 18.92 -0.48
N ALA A 163 12.84 18.00 -1.31
CA ALA A 163 14.18 18.13 -1.90
C ALA A 163 14.24 19.10 -3.10
N GLY A 164 13.12 19.72 -3.48
CA GLY A 164 13.04 20.56 -4.67
C GLY A 164 12.94 19.74 -5.96
N ASP A 165 13.47 20.31 -7.05
CA ASP A 165 13.30 19.85 -8.44
C ASP A 165 13.76 18.37 -8.60
N VAL A 166 12.80 17.47 -8.80
CA VAL A 166 12.95 16.00 -8.92
C VAL A 166 13.60 15.66 -10.27
N HIS A 167 14.90 15.95 -10.42
CA HIS A 167 15.62 15.72 -11.69
C HIS A 167 16.44 14.44 -11.71
N ASP A 168 16.72 13.86 -10.56
CA ASP A 168 17.34 12.55 -10.45
C ASP A 168 16.25 11.54 -10.09
N PHE A 169 16.31 10.34 -10.68
CA PHE A 169 15.37 9.22 -10.45
C PHE A 169 15.34 8.68 -8.99
N HIS A 170 15.74 9.49 -8.01
CA HIS A 170 15.70 9.24 -6.58
C HIS A 170 14.68 10.17 -5.93
N PHE A 171 13.70 9.59 -5.25
CA PHE A 171 12.75 10.35 -4.45
C PHE A 171 13.39 10.79 -3.13
N PRO A 172 12.98 11.95 -2.57
CA PRO A 172 13.36 12.33 -1.22
C PRO A 172 12.96 11.25 -0.22
N GLU A 173 13.95 10.80 0.54
CA GLU A 173 13.82 9.80 1.59
C GLU A 173 14.39 10.34 2.91
N ARG A 174 13.98 9.76 4.02
CA ARG A 174 14.65 9.96 5.32
C ARG A 174 15.05 8.62 5.94
N PRO A 175 16.26 8.50 6.54
CA PRO A 175 16.73 7.26 7.13
C PRO A 175 15.83 6.74 8.25
N ALA A 176 15.85 5.42 8.47
CA ALA A 176 15.07 4.77 9.53
C ALA A 176 15.42 5.30 10.93
N SER A 177 16.64 5.77 11.13
CA SER A 177 17.07 6.39 12.38
C SER A 177 16.30 7.67 12.70
N GLU A 178 16.03 8.52 11.70
CA GLU A 178 15.23 9.74 11.85
C GLU A 178 13.74 9.41 12.06
N VAL A 179 13.21 8.40 11.35
CA VAL A 179 11.85 7.85 11.60
C VAL A 179 11.71 7.40 13.06
N ALA A 180 12.68 6.65 13.58
CA ALA A 180 12.67 6.21 14.97
C ALA A 180 12.78 7.37 15.97
N ASP A 181 13.60 8.39 15.67
CA ASP A 181 13.80 9.53 16.56
C ASP A 181 12.54 10.39 16.72
N ASP A 182 11.84 10.69 15.63
CA ASP A 182 10.57 11.44 15.70
C ASP A 182 9.49 10.63 16.45
N ALA A 183 9.42 9.31 16.21
CA ALA A 183 8.49 8.44 16.90
C ALA A 183 8.75 8.39 18.42
N ILE A 184 10.02 8.29 18.83
CA ILE A 184 10.42 8.30 20.25
C ILE A 184 10.07 9.65 20.88
N ALA A 185 10.37 10.76 20.20
CA ALA A 185 10.04 12.10 20.69
C ALA A 185 8.52 12.29 20.88
N TRP A 186 7.71 11.76 19.96
CA TRP A 186 6.25 11.78 20.07
C TRP A 186 5.73 10.90 21.22
N LEU A 187 6.28 9.70 21.39
CA LEU A 187 5.96 8.80 22.50
C LEU A 187 6.28 9.44 23.85
N ASP A 188 7.40 10.16 23.96
CA ASP A 188 7.81 10.85 25.19
C ASP A 188 7.00 12.12 25.48
N GLY A 189 6.34 12.67 24.45
CA GLY A 189 5.55 13.91 24.47
C GLY A 189 4.05 13.69 24.24
N ALA A 190 3.59 13.97 23.02
CA ALA A 190 2.15 14.07 22.70
C ALA A 190 1.35 12.77 22.93
N ALA A 191 1.99 11.61 22.83
CA ALA A 191 1.36 10.32 23.10
C ALA A 191 1.58 9.80 24.53
N ARG A 192 2.32 10.50 25.39
CA ARG A 192 2.80 10.00 26.70
C ARG A 192 1.69 9.47 27.62
N GLU A 193 0.56 10.17 27.68
CA GLU A 193 -0.50 9.92 28.67
C GLU A 193 -1.79 9.34 28.07
N ARG A 194 -1.83 9.13 26.75
CA ARG A 194 -3.01 8.65 26.02
C ARG A 194 -2.70 7.32 25.33
N PRO A 195 -3.66 6.38 25.24
CA PRO A 195 -3.53 5.28 24.30
C PRO A 195 -3.41 5.86 22.89
N PHE A 196 -2.63 5.20 22.04
CA PHE A 196 -2.32 5.74 20.71
C PHE A 196 -2.59 4.75 19.59
N PHE A 197 -2.74 5.29 18.39
CA PHE A 197 -2.47 4.58 17.14
C PHE A 197 -1.26 5.24 16.46
N GLY A 198 -0.18 4.48 16.31
CA GLY A 198 1.06 4.92 15.71
C GLY A 198 1.35 4.16 14.42
N TRP A 199 1.90 4.83 13.42
CA TRP A 199 2.41 4.22 12.20
C TRP A 199 3.86 4.63 11.97
N LEU A 200 4.75 3.64 11.92
CA LEU A 200 6.15 3.79 11.52
C LEU A 200 6.31 3.19 10.12
N HIS A 201 6.78 3.99 9.18
CA HIS A 201 7.15 3.50 7.87
C HIS A 201 8.63 3.79 7.60
N PHE A 202 9.39 2.72 7.42
CA PHE A 202 10.81 2.77 7.11
C PHE A 202 11.04 2.49 5.63
N TYR A 203 11.74 3.39 4.94
CA TYR A 203 12.00 3.32 3.49
C TYR A 203 13.30 2.58 3.15
N ASP A 204 14.23 2.49 4.10
CA ASP A 204 15.63 2.11 3.86
C ASP A 204 15.83 0.83 3.03
N PRO A 205 15.05 -0.26 3.18
CA PRO A 205 15.20 -1.47 2.37
C PRO A 205 14.71 -1.36 0.91
N HIS A 206 14.90 -0.21 0.26
CA HIS A 206 14.43 0.10 -1.10
C HIS A 206 15.59 0.34 -2.07
N ALA A 207 15.43 -0.11 -3.31
CA ALA A 207 16.45 0.10 -4.33
C ALA A 207 16.62 1.59 -4.69
N PRO A 208 17.86 2.09 -4.86
CA PRO A 208 19.12 1.37 -4.78
C PRO A 208 19.63 1.20 -3.35
N HIS A 209 20.03 -0.03 -3.03
CA HIS A 209 20.52 -0.39 -1.70
C HIS A 209 21.90 0.21 -1.41
N THR A 210 21.94 1.19 -0.50
CA THR A 210 23.12 1.94 -0.06
C THR A 210 23.19 2.03 1.48
N PRO A 211 23.36 0.89 2.18
CA PRO A 211 23.35 0.83 3.65
C PRO A 211 24.36 1.81 4.27
N LYS A 212 23.88 2.60 5.22
CA LYS A 212 24.59 3.77 5.77
C LYS A 212 25.28 3.45 7.10
N HIS A 213 24.74 2.53 7.88
CA HIS A 213 25.13 2.29 9.28
C HIS A 213 25.54 0.85 9.59
N VAL A 214 25.01 -0.13 8.86
CA VAL A 214 25.39 -1.54 8.93
C VAL A 214 26.30 -1.81 7.75
N LYS A 215 27.54 -2.21 8.06
CA LYS A 215 28.46 -2.66 7.02
C LYS A 215 27.93 -3.96 6.41
N PRO A 216 27.67 -4.02 5.10
CA PRO A 216 27.24 -5.27 4.47
C PRO A 216 28.28 -6.36 4.66
N ALA A 217 27.80 -7.61 4.75
CA ALA A 217 28.68 -8.75 4.63
C ALA A 217 29.40 -8.72 3.26
N THR A 218 30.50 -9.45 3.12
CA THR A 218 31.11 -9.62 1.81
C THR A 218 30.12 -10.37 0.90
N PRO A 219 29.69 -9.79 -0.23
CA PRO A 219 28.75 -10.46 -1.13
C PRO A 219 29.36 -11.77 -1.64
N ALA A 220 28.52 -12.81 -1.76
CA ALA A 220 28.92 -14.03 -2.44
C ALA A 220 29.12 -13.75 -3.95
N PRO A 221 29.93 -14.54 -4.68
CA PRO A 221 30.09 -14.38 -6.13
C PRO A 221 28.78 -14.44 -6.93
N ASP A 222 27.75 -15.06 -6.37
CA ASP A 222 26.41 -15.23 -6.89
C ASP A 222 25.36 -14.35 -6.17
N ASP A 223 25.77 -13.30 -5.46
CA ASP A 223 24.87 -12.35 -4.79
C ASP A 223 23.84 -11.80 -5.78
N PRO A 224 22.53 -12.11 -5.62
CA PRO A 224 21.53 -11.70 -6.58
C PRO A 224 21.32 -10.18 -6.47
N GLN A 225 21.84 -9.44 -7.45
CA GLN A 225 21.49 -8.05 -7.72
C GLN A 225 21.52 -7.12 -6.47
N GLY A 226 22.49 -7.31 -5.57
CA GLY A 226 22.64 -6.48 -4.37
C GLY A 226 21.88 -6.97 -3.14
N TRP A 227 21.43 -8.22 -3.11
CA TRP A 227 20.77 -8.86 -1.96
C TRP A 227 21.55 -8.68 -0.64
N THR A 228 22.88 -8.77 -0.67
CA THR A 228 23.68 -8.58 0.55
C THR A 228 23.59 -7.14 1.09
N ALA A 229 23.49 -6.14 0.21
CA ALA A 229 23.29 -4.74 0.61
C ALA A 229 21.87 -4.52 1.13
N TYR A 230 20.87 -5.07 0.43
CA TYR A 230 19.48 -5.07 0.86
C TYR A 230 19.29 -5.65 2.26
N LEU A 231 19.89 -6.82 2.56
CA LEU A 231 19.83 -7.41 3.91
C LEU A 231 20.46 -6.52 4.99
N ALA A 232 21.45 -5.70 4.64
CA ALA A 232 22.05 -4.77 5.58
C ALA A 232 21.09 -3.60 5.91
N GLU A 233 20.34 -3.10 4.93
CA GLU A 233 19.31 -2.07 5.17
C GLU A 233 18.12 -2.61 5.97
N VAL A 234 17.73 -3.88 5.74
CA VAL A 234 16.76 -4.57 6.59
C VAL A 234 17.25 -4.65 8.04
N GLN A 235 18.54 -4.93 8.26
CA GLN A 235 19.14 -4.94 9.60
C GLN A 235 19.18 -3.54 10.24
N GLU A 236 19.49 -2.49 9.46
CA GLU A 236 19.43 -1.09 9.92
C GLU A 236 18.03 -0.72 10.38
N THR A 237 17.03 -1.14 9.60
CA THR A 237 15.62 -0.89 9.89
C THR A 237 15.17 -1.63 11.16
N ASP A 238 15.54 -2.91 11.31
CA ASP A 238 15.25 -3.68 12.53
C ASP A 238 15.90 -3.05 13.77
N ALA A 239 17.13 -2.54 13.66
CA ALA A 239 17.81 -1.83 14.74
C ALA A 239 17.11 -0.51 15.10
N ALA A 240 16.62 0.24 14.11
CA ALA A 240 15.83 1.46 14.32
C ALA A 240 14.50 1.14 15.04
N LEU A 241 13.79 0.09 14.62
CA LEU A 241 12.61 -0.42 15.32
C LEU A 241 12.95 -0.79 16.76
N GLY A 242 14.09 -1.46 16.99
CA GLY A 242 14.60 -1.82 18.32
C GLY A 242 14.64 -0.62 19.28
N ARG A 243 15.09 0.55 18.81
CA ARG A 243 15.12 1.80 19.61
C ARG A 243 13.73 2.23 20.07
N VAL A 244 12.72 2.13 19.18
CA VAL A 244 11.33 2.49 19.48
C VAL A 244 10.72 1.48 20.47
N LEU A 245 10.95 0.19 20.25
CA LEU A 245 10.50 -0.86 21.18
C LEU A 245 11.11 -0.68 22.58
N ASP A 246 12.38 -0.30 22.65
CA ASP A 246 13.04 0.00 23.93
C ASP A 246 12.48 1.25 24.59
N ALA A 247 12.04 2.26 23.83
CA ALA A 247 11.32 3.41 24.38
C ALA A 247 9.98 2.99 25.01
N LEU A 248 9.20 2.16 24.32
CA LEU A 248 7.95 1.60 24.87
C LEU A 248 8.21 0.78 26.16
N LYS A 249 9.29 -0.01 26.20
CA LYS A 249 9.68 -0.75 27.41
C LYS A 249 10.07 0.17 28.57
N ARG A 250 10.88 1.22 28.30
CA ARG A 250 11.26 2.22 29.32
C ARG A 250 10.05 2.95 29.90
N GLN A 251 9.04 3.21 29.07
CA GLN A 251 7.78 3.82 29.49
C GLN A 251 6.79 2.83 30.11
N GLN A 252 7.12 1.53 30.21
CA GLN A 252 6.24 0.46 30.67
C GLN A 252 4.95 0.29 29.84
N ARG A 253 5.02 0.65 28.55
CA ARG A 253 3.89 0.58 27.61
C ARG A 253 3.98 -0.56 26.60
N TYR A 254 5.15 -1.21 26.50
CA TYR A 254 5.36 -2.32 25.57
C TYR A 254 4.31 -3.43 25.75
N ASP A 255 4.03 -3.84 26.99
CA ASP A 255 3.04 -4.87 27.26
C ASP A 255 1.61 -4.44 26.93
N ASP A 256 1.31 -3.15 27.03
CA ASP A 256 0.02 -2.52 26.72
C ASP A 256 -0.17 -2.15 25.23
N THR A 257 0.78 -2.52 24.38
CA THR A 257 0.77 -2.16 22.95
C THR A 257 0.62 -3.40 22.06
N THR A 258 -0.39 -3.42 21.20
CA THR A 258 -0.45 -4.36 20.08
C THR A 258 0.44 -3.82 18.95
N ILE A 259 1.31 -4.67 18.40
CA ILE A 259 2.29 -4.30 17.38
C ILE A 259 2.09 -5.20 16.18
N LEU A 260 1.87 -4.61 15.00
CA LEU A 260 1.82 -5.31 13.73
C LEU A 260 3.00 -4.88 12.87
N VAL A 261 3.85 -5.84 12.47
CA VAL A 261 4.96 -5.62 11.54
C VAL A 261 4.63 -6.28 10.21
N THR A 262 4.72 -5.52 9.12
CA THR A 262 4.54 -6.02 7.75
C THR A 262 5.44 -5.27 6.77
N ALA A 263 5.42 -5.68 5.51
CA ALA A 263 5.86 -4.84 4.40
C ALA A 263 4.67 -4.44 3.53
N ASP A 264 4.87 -3.42 2.70
CA ASP A 264 3.92 -2.98 1.68
C ASP A 264 3.99 -3.82 0.42
N HIS A 265 5.20 -4.20 -0.01
CA HIS A 265 5.46 -5.22 -1.02
C HIS A 265 6.90 -5.76 -0.87
N GLY A 266 7.29 -6.68 -1.76
CA GLY A 266 8.64 -7.22 -1.87
C GLY A 266 9.43 -6.59 -3.04
N GLU A 267 10.52 -7.28 -3.41
CA GLU A 267 11.46 -6.87 -4.46
C GLU A 267 11.87 -8.09 -5.31
N SER A 268 11.90 -7.94 -6.63
CA SER A 268 11.97 -9.09 -7.53
C SER A 268 13.33 -9.78 -7.57
N PHE A 269 14.43 -9.02 -7.48
CA PHE A 269 15.81 -9.52 -7.61
C PHE A 269 16.04 -10.37 -8.86
N GLY A 270 15.38 -10.01 -9.97
CA GLY A 270 15.53 -10.67 -11.27
C GLY A 270 14.45 -11.69 -11.61
N ALA A 271 13.50 -11.96 -10.71
CA ALA A 271 12.41 -12.89 -11.00
C ALA A 271 11.61 -12.40 -12.21
N HIS A 272 11.37 -13.31 -13.16
CA HIS A 272 10.68 -13.05 -14.43
C HIS A 272 11.30 -11.90 -15.27
N GLY A 273 12.55 -11.53 -14.99
CA GLY A 273 13.28 -10.47 -15.69
C GLY A 273 13.06 -9.05 -15.14
N GLU A 274 12.34 -8.90 -14.03
CA GLU A 274 12.21 -7.65 -13.28
C GLU A 274 13.30 -7.58 -12.20
N ILE A 275 14.01 -6.45 -12.09
CA ILE A 275 15.07 -6.29 -11.07
C ILE A 275 14.47 -5.81 -9.75
N THR A 276 13.62 -4.79 -9.83
CA THR A 276 12.97 -4.18 -8.67
C THR A 276 11.51 -4.65 -8.55
N HIS A 277 10.52 -3.79 -8.76
CA HIS A 277 9.11 -4.07 -8.56
C HIS A 277 8.23 -3.19 -9.46
N GLY A 278 6.91 -3.42 -9.42
CA GLY A 278 5.90 -2.65 -10.14
C GLY A 278 5.40 -3.29 -11.43
N MET A 279 6.22 -4.07 -12.15
CA MET A 279 5.87 -4.64 -13.46
C MET A 279 4.94 -5.85 -13.37
N TYR A 280 5.10 -6.67 -12.32
CA TYR A 280 4.40 -7.94 -12.21
C TYR A 280 3.85 -8.19 -10.81
N VAL A 281 2.92 -9.15 -10.71
CA VAL A 281 2.24 -9.57 -9.48
C VAL A 281 2.63 -11.00 -9.07
N TYR A 282 3.91 -11.34 -9.25
CA TYR A 282 4.50 -12.60 -8.77
C TYR A 282 4.85 -12.51 -7.28
N ASP A 283 5.00 -13.65 -6.61
CA ASP A 283 5.26 -13.76 -5.18
C ASP A 283 6.62 -13.18 -4.78
N ALA A 284 7.52 -12.98 -5.74
CA ALA A 284 8.78 -12.25 -5.54
C ALA A 284 8.54 -10.82 -5.05
N THR A 285 7.47 -10.16 -5.53
CA THR A 285 7.07 -8.80 -5.12
C THR A 285 5.79 -8.79 -4.29
N LEU A 286 4.97 -9.85 -4.33
CA LEU A 286 3.72 -9.86 -3.57
C LEU A 286 3.83 -10.38 -2.14
N ARG A 287 4.70 -11.36 -1.87
CA ARG A 287 4.78 -11.92 -0.51
C ARG A 287 5.46 -10.94 0.42
N VAL A 288 4.88 -10.76 1.61
CA VAL A 288 5.36 -9.84 2.65
C VAL A 288 5.47 -10.57 4.00
N PRO A 289 6.39 -10.17 4.90
CA PRO A 289 6.31 -10.60 6.29
C PRO A 289 5.02 -10.05 6.91
N PHE A 290 4.44 -10.77 7.88
CA PHE A 290 3.27 -10.31 8.61
C PHE A 290 3.27 -10.92 10.02
N VAL A 291 3.60 -10.10 11.01
CA VAL A 291 3.77 -10.49 12.42
C VAL A 291 2.85 -9.66 13.30
N LEU A 292 1.99 -10.31 14.08
CA LEU A 292 1.09 -9.65 15.02
C LEU A 292 1.44 -10.02 16.47
N ARG A 293 1.93 -9.08 17.25
CA ARG A 293 2.09 -9.20 18.71
C ARG A 293 0.92 -8.51 19.39
N ARG A 294 0.06 -9.26 20.10
CA ARG A 294 -1.08 -8.69 20.83
C ARG A 294 -0.68 -8.20 22.22
N ALA A 295 -1.32 -7.12 22.68
CA ALA A 295 -1.20 -6.61 24.06
C ALA A 295 -1.42 -7.71 25.11
N ASP A 296 -2.45 -8.53 24.94
CA ASP A 296 -2.81 -9.63 25.83
C ASP A 296 -2.00 -10.91 25.63
N ARG A 297 -1.03 -10.91 24.71
CA ARG A 297 -0.19 -12.07 24.32
C ARG A 297 -1.00 -13.31 23.92
N ALA A 298 -2.27 -13.16 23.53
CA ALA A 298 -3.04 -14.30 23.06
C ALA A 298 -2.45 -14.82 21.74
N HIS A 299 -2.46 -16.14 21.58
CA HIS A 299 -1.86 -16.85 20.44
C HIS A 299 -0.35 -16.62 20.28
N ALA A 300 0.36 -16.16 21.32
CA ALA A 300 1.81 -16.01 21.26
C ALA A 300 2.52 -17.32 20.87
N GLY A 301 3.50 -17.21 19.97
CA GLY A 301 4.30 -18.34 19.46
C GLY A 301 3.60 -19.19 18.40
N THR A 302 2.43 -18.77 17.89
CA THR A 302 1.73 -19.52 16.84
C THR A 302 2.11 -19.06 15.44
N ARG A 303 1.81 -19.92 14.46
CA ARG A 303 1.96 -19.68 13.04
C ARG A 303 0.65 -20.02 12.34
N ASP A 304 0.24 -19.18 11.41
CA ASP A 304 -0.95 -19.42 10.59
C ASP A 304 -0.61 -19.38 9.10
N ALA A 305 -1.16 -20.34 8.36
CA ALA A 305 -0.93 -20.53 6.92
C ALA A 305 -2.22 -20.32 6.10
N GLY A 306 -3.19 -19.57 6.65
CA GLY A 306 -4.37 -19.11 5.91
C GLY A 306 -4.04 -17.97 4.94
N VAL A 307 -5.06 -17.48 4.24
CA VAL A 307 -4.96 -16.42 3.22
C VAL A 307 -5.02 -15.05 3.90
N ALA A 308 -3.85 -14.54 4.25
CA ALA A 308 -3.67 -13.19 4.79
C ALA A 308 -3.27 -12.21 3.68
N SER A 309 -3.76 -10.98 3.76
CA SER A 309 -3.39 -9.90 2.84
C SER A 309 -3.20 -8.59 3.59
N VAL A 310 -2.39 -7.67 3.05
CA VAL A 310 -2.19 -6.34 3.66
C VAL A 310 -3.50 -5.56 3.84
N VAL A 311 -4.53 -5.83 3.02
CA VAL A 311 -5.87 -5.25 3.19
C VAL A 311 -6.55 -5.67 4.51
N ASP A 312 -6.06 -6.74 5.15
CA ASP A 312 -6.53 -7.21 6.45
C ASP A 312 -5.97 -6.40 7.62
N VAL A 313 -4.96 -5.54 7.39
CA VAL A 313 -4.36 -4.70 8.45
C VAL A 313 -5.43 -3.81 9.08
N PHE A 314 -6.21 -3.09 8.28
CA PHE A 314 -7.25 -2.19 8.79
C PHE A 314 -8.24 -2.89 9.73
N PRO A 315 -8.99 -3.94 9.31
CA PRO A 315 -9.96 -4.58 10.20
C PRO A 315 -9.30 -5.28 11.39
N THR A 316 -8.06 -5.78 11.24
CA THR A 316 -7.31 -6.39 12.35
C THR A 316 -6.95 -5.38 13.43
N LEU A 317 -6.47 -4.20 13.03
CA LEU A 317 -6.09 -3.15 13.97
C LEU A 317 -7.29 -2.39 14.52
N ALA A 318 -8.39 -2.29 13.75
CA ALA A 318 -9.66 -1.79 14.27
C ALA A 318 -10.20 -2.69 15.39
N ASP A 319 -10.17 -4.02 15.21
CA ASP A 319 -10.52 -4.99 16.28
C ASP A 319 -9.57 -4.86 17.48
N ALA A 320 -8.26 -4.70 17.24
CA ALA A 320 -7.29 -4.45 18.31
C ALA A 320 -7.63 -3.20 19.16
N LEU A 321 -8.12 -2.14 18.52
CA LEU A 321 -8.58 -0.91 19.16
C LEU A 321 -9.98 -1.02 19.77
N GLY A 322 -10.70 -2.12 19.48
CA GLY A 322 -12.07 -2.36 19.94
C GLY A 322 -13.13 -1.61 19.14
N PHE A 323 -12.88 -1.36 17.86
CA PHE A 323 -13.77 -0.63 16.96
C PHE A 323 -14.53 -1.57 16.04
N GLU A 324 -15.83 -1.35 15.93
CA GLU A 324 -16.65 -1.91 14.85
C GLU A 324 -16.46 -1.06 13.61
N VAL A 325 -16.18 -1.69 12.46
CA VAL A 325 -15.97 -1.00 11.18
C VAL A 325 -17.00 -1.42 10.15
N ALA A 326 -17.29 -0.53 9.20
CA ALA A 326 -18.11 -0.87 8.04
C ALA A 326 -17.46 -2.02 7.24
N ALA A 327 -18.25 -2.69 6.40
CA ALA A 327 -17.75 -3.80 5.59
C ALA A 327 -16.58 -3.39 4.69
N THR A 328 -15.41 -3.96 4.97
CA THR A 328 -14.16 -3.78 4.21
C THR A 328 -13.97 -4.92 3.18
N ASP A 329 -12.91 -4.87 2.38
CA ASP A 329 -12.50 -6.02 1.55
C ASP A 329 -11.51 -6.94 2.29
N GLY A 330 -10.98 -6.49 3.43
CA GLY A 330 -10.20 -7.27 4.37
C GLY A 330 -11.04 -8.03 5.38
N VAL A 331 -10.38 -8.85 6.18
CA VAL A 331 -10.95 -9.55 7.34
C VAL A 331 -10.05 -9.35 8.56
N SER A 332 -10.63 -9.24 9.76
CA SER A 332 -9.81 -9.18 10.98
C SER A 332 -9.07 -10.50 11.17
N LEU A 333 -7.76 -10.42 11.39
CA LEU A 333 -6.88 -11.52 11.76
C LEU A 333 -6.55 -11.49 13.26
N TYR A 334 -7.23 -10.64 14.03
CA TYR A 334 -6.88 -10.39 15.42
C TYR A 334 -7.08 -11.62 16.30
N ASP A 335 -8.00 -12.52 15.94
CA ASP A 335 -8.22 -13.83 16.58
C ASP A 335 -7.11 -14.87 16.28
N GLY A 336 -6.11 -14.49 15.48
CA GLY A 336 -4.96 -15.29 15.13
C GLY A 336 -5.19 -16.31 14.02
N ARG A 337 -6.26 -16.19 13.23
CA ARG A 337 -6.57 -17.13 12.15
C ARG A 337 -6.91 -16.41 10.85
N ALA A 338 -6.10 -16.61 9.81
CA ALA A 338 -6.49 -16.17 8.49
C ALA A 338 -7.47 -17.18 7.84
N PRO A 339 -8.43 -16.71 7.01
CA PRO A 339 -9.36 -17.59 6.33
C PRO A 339 -8.64 -18.62 5.45
N ARG A 340 -9.06 -19.89 5.54
CA ARG A 340 -8.50 -20.95 4.69
C ARG A 340 -9.14 -21.04 3.31
N GLU A 341 -10.41 -20.67 3.22
CA GLU A 341 -11.22 -20.69 1.99
C GLU A 341 -11.53 -19.23 1.60
N ARG A 342 -10.53 -18.54 1.04
CA ARG A 342 -10.64 -17.16 0.57
C ARG A 342 -9.90 -17.01 -0.74
N ILE A 343 -10.49 -16.25 -1.64
CA ILE A 343 -9.82 -15.71 -2.83
C ILE A 343 -9.52 -14.24 -2.55
N ALA A 344 -8.25 -13.88 -2.55
CA ALA A 344 -7.75 -12.52 -2.35
C ALA A 344 -7.35 -11.89 -3.69
N PHE A 345 -7.27 -10.57 -3.72
CA PHE A 345 -7.04 -9.76 -4.92
C PHE A 345 -5.60 -9.24 -4.98
N CYS A 346 -5.08 -9.06 -6.19
CA CYS A 346 -3.91 -8.23 -6.45
C CYS A 346 -3.98 -7.58 -7.85
N GLU A 347 -3.18 -6.55 -8.10
CA GLU A 347 -3.08 -5.91 -9.41
C GLU A 347 -1.74 -5.18 -9.62
N THR A 348 -1.46 -4.86 -10.88
CA THR A 348 -0.61 -3.73 -11.26
C THR A 348 -1.03 -3.19 -12.62
N TYR A 349 -1.17 -1.87 -12.72
CA TYR A 349 -1.41 -1.17 -13.98
C TYR A 349 -0.20 -0.35 -14.45
N PHE A 350 0.93 -0.44 -13.76
CA PHE A 350 2.17 0.19 -14.19
C PHE A 350 2.63 -0.25 -15.60
N PRO A 351 2.56 -1.53 -16.02
CA PRO A 351 2.88 -1.92 -17.39
C PRO A 351 1.97 -1.27 -18.45
N TRP A 352 0.70 -1.07 -18.10
CA TRP A 352 -0.27 -0.42 -18.98
C TRP A 352 0.05 1.07 -19.14
N LEU A 353 0.39 1.73 -18.03
CA LEU A 353 0.70 3.15 -17.97
C LEU A 353 2.04 3.47 -18.64
N ALA A 354 3.11 2.77 -18.27
CA ALA A 354 4.48 3.13 -18.66
C ALA A 354 4.92 2.52 -20.00
N TYR A 355 4.46 1.31 -20.34
CA TYR A 355 4.92 0.56 -21.51
C TYR A 355 3.85 0.43 -22.62
N GLY A 356 2.60 0.82 -22.35
CA GLY A 356 1.50 0.59 -23.28
C GLY A 356 1.15 -0.89 -23.45
N TRP A 357 1.48 -1.72 -22.46
CA TRP A 357 1.11 -3.14 -22.40
C TRP A 357 -0.30 -3.31 -21.82
N SER A 358 -0.80 -4.54 -21.70
CA SER A 358 -2.02 -4.79 -20.92
C SER A 358 -1.73 -4.69 -19.43
N GLY A 359 -2.74 -4.32 -18.63
CA GLY A 359 -2.67 -4.39 -17.18
C GLY A 359 -2.64 -5.83 -16.66
N LEU A 360 -2.43 -5.97 -15.34
CA LEU A 360 -2.54 -7.23 -14.62
C LEU A 360 -3.54 -7.08 -13.47
N ALA A 361 -4.58 -7.90 -13.48
CA ALA A 361 -5.41 -8.14 -12.30
C ALA A 361 -5.32 -9.61 -11.94
N GLY A 362 -5.14 -9.89 -10.65
CA GLY A 362 -4.90 -11.22 -10.13
C GLY A 362 -5.85 -11.58 -9.00
N ALA A 363 -6.11 -12.87 -8.89
CA ALA A 363 -6.85 -13.44 -7.78
C ALA A 363 -6.16 -14.74 -7.34
N TRP A 364 -6.02 -14.94 -6.04
CA TRP A 364 -5.24 -16.04 -5.48
C TRP A 364 -5.88 -16.62 -4.22
N ASP A 365 -5.64 -17.90 -3.97
CA ASP A 365 -5.99 -18.58 -2.73
C ASP A 365 -4.78 -19.37 -2.20
N ARG A 366 -5.01 -20.35 -1.31
CA ARG A 366 -3.92 -21.14 -0.73
C ARG A 366 -3.19 -22.04 -1.73
N GLU A 367 -3.82 -22.39 -2.84
CA GLU A 367 -3.31 -23.37 -3.80
C GLU A 367 -2.90 -22.73 -5.11
N PHE A 368 -3.73 -21.86 -5.68
CA PHE A 368 -3.48 -21.28 -7.00
C PHE A 368 -3.53 -19.76 -7.01
N LYS A 369 -2.81 -19.20 -8.00
CA LYS A 369 -2.91 -17.79 -8.39
C LYS A 369 -3.24 -17.69 -9.87
N TYR A 370 -4.31 -16.98 -10.16
CA TYR A 370 -4.75 -16.65 -11.51
C TYR A 370 -4.38 -15.19 -11.81
N LEU A 371 -3.74 -14.96 -12.95
CA LEU A 371 -3.41 -13.62 -13.45
C LEU A 371 -4.15 -13.39 -14.76
N HIS A 372 -4.92 -12.30 -14.81
CA HIS A 372 -5.58 -11.84 -16.02
C HIS A 372 -4.77 -10.74 -16.69
N SER A 373 -4.54 -10.92 -17.98
CA SER A 373 -3.95 -9.97 -18.93
C SER A 373 -4.39 -10.40 -20.34
N SER A 374 -3.86 -9.75 -21.37
CA SER A 374 -4.06 -10.20 -22.76
C SER A 374 -3.55 -11.64 -23.03
N LYS A 375 -2.72 -12.18 -22.13
CA LYS A 375 -2.32 -13.59 -22.09
C LYS A 375 -2.33 -14.07 -20.63
N SER A 376 -3.48 -14.58 -20.21
CA SER A 376 -3.71 -14.99 -18.82
C SER A 376 -2.81 -16.16 -18.37
N GLU A 377 -2.60 -16.26 -17.05
CA GLU A 377 -1.70 -17.22 -16.42
C GLU A 377 -2.36 -17.88 -15.20
N LEU A 378 -1.96 -19.11 -14.90
CA LEU A 378 -2.41 -19.84 -13.71
C LEU A 378 -1.23 -20.61 -13.13
N TYR A 379 -0.95 -20.43 -11.83
CA TYR A 379 0.15 -21.10 -11.13
C TYR A 379 -0.36 -21.90 -9.93
N ASP A 380 0.29 -23.03 -9.67
CA ASP A 380 0.14 -23.81 -8.43
C ASP A 380 1.24 -23.37 -7.47
N LEU A 381 0.88 -22.63 -6.42
CA LEU A 381 1.83 -21.99 -5.51
C LEU A 381 2.58 -22.98 -4.62
N ALA A 382 2.04 -24.21 -4.46
CA ALA A 382 2.67 -25.24 -3.65
C ALA A 382 3.73 -26.02 -4.44
N GLN A 383 3.46 -26.31 -5.73
CA GLN A 383 4.36 -27.05 -6.60
C GLN A 383 5.32 -26.15 -7.39
N ASP A 384 4.94 -24.90 -7.62
CA ASP A 384 5.67 -23.90 -8.39
C ASP A 384 5.72 -22.56 -7.64
N PRO A 385 6.43 -22.50 -6.49
CA PRO A 385 6.52 -21.28 -5.67
C PRO A 385 7.30 -20.15 -6.35
N ARG A 386 7.94 -20.42 -7.49
CA ARG A 386 8.59 -19.41 -8.35
C ARG A 386 7.75 -19.00 -9.53
N GLU A 387 6.60 -19.63 -9.74
CA GLU A 387 5.64 -19.27 -10.79
C GLU A 387 6.26 -19.28 -12.20
N GLU A 388 7.07 -20.29 -12.48
CA GLU A 388 7.78 -20.45 -13.75
C GLU A 388 6.96 -21.26 -14.77
N ARG A 389 5.94 -22.00 -14.31
CA ARG A 389 5.15 -22.94 -15.13
C ARG A 389 3.67 -22.55 -15.17
N ASN A 390 3.28 -21.81 -16.21
CA ASN A 390 1.89 -21.51 -16.48
C ASN A 390 1.08 -22.79 -16.78
N LEU A 391 0.11 -23.10 -15.93
CA LEU A 391 -0.78 -24.27 -15.98
C LEU A 391 -2.08 -24.02 -16.76
N LEU A 392 -2.35 -22.77 -17.15
CA LEU A 392 -3.59 -22.43 -17.86
C LEU A 392 -3.80 -23.32 -19.11
N PRO A 393 -2.77 -23.65 -19.92
CA PRO A 393 -2.86 -24.66 -20.95
C PRO A 393 -3.07 -26.06 -20.33
N GLY A 394 -4.34 -26.45 -20.14
CA GLY A 394 -4.73 -27.75 -19.58
C GLY A 394 -5.54 -27.67 -18.28
N ALA A 395 -5.67 -26.49 -17.68
CA ALA A 395 -6.41 -26.29 -16.43
C ALA A 395 -7.42 -25.13 -16.47
N ALA A 396 -7.87 -24.71 -17.66
CA ALA A 396 -8.77 -23.57 -17.84
C ALA A 396 -10.05 -23.63 -16.98
N ALA A 397 -10.60 -24.82 -16.72
CA ALA A 397 -11.78 -24.99 -15.87
C ALA A 397 -11.56 -24.52 -14.42
N ARG A 398 -10.31 -24.47 -13.94
CA ARG A 398 -9.96 -24.00 -12.58
C ARG A 398 -10.05 -22.49 -12.41
N VAL A 399 -10.14 -21.73 -13.51
CA VAL A 399 -10.08 -20.26 -13.48
C VAL A 399 -11.42 -19.63 -13.08
N ALA A 400 -12.54 -20.34 -13.26
CA ALA A 400 -13.88 -19.77 -13.08
C ALA A 400 -14.12 -19.09 -11.71
N PRO A 401 -13.70 -19.66 -10.55
CA PRO A 401 -13.86 -19.01 -9.26
C PRO A 401 -13.07 -17.71 -9.13
N TYR A 402 -11.84 -17.66 -9.66
CA TYR A 402 -10.99 -16.47 -9.61
C TYR A 402 -11.56 -15.33 -10.47
N ARG A 403 -12.03 -15.64 -11.68
CA ARG A 403 -12.72 -14.64 -12.52
C ARG A 403 -14.00 -14.14 -11.87
N ALA A 404 -14.81 -15.02 -11.29
CA ALA A 404 -16.02 -14.63 -10.58
C ALA A 404 -15.71 -13.71 -9.38
N ALA A 405 -14.61 -13.94 -8.67
CA ALA A 405 -14.16 -13.08 -7.58
C ALA A 405 -13.76 -11.68 -8.09
N LEU A 406 -13.00 -11.61 -9.19
CA LEU A 406 -12.64 -10.35 -9.84
C LEU A 406 -13.87 -9.57 -10.33
N GLU A 407 -14.83 -10.25 -10.97
CA GLU A 407 -16.09 -9.64 -11.41
C GLU A 407 -16.94 -9.12 -10.23
N ALA A 408 -17.02 -9.89 -9.14
CA ALA A 408 -17.75 -9.49 -7.94
C ALA A 408 -17.12 -8.25 -7.30
N LEU A 409 -15.79 -8.17 -7.31
CA LEU A 409 -15.04 -7.03 -6.80
C LEU A 409 -15.26 -5.78 -7.66
N ALA A 410 -15.15 -5.90 -8.99
CA ALA A 410 -15.40 -4.80 -9.92
C ALA A 410 -16.83 -4.21 -9.75
N LYS A 411 -17.82 -5.07 -9.50
CA LYS A 411 -19.22 -4.64 -9.27
C LYS A 411 -19.43 -3.84 -7.97
N LYS A 412 -18.52 -3.91 -7.00
CA LYS A 412 -18.61 -3.09 -5.77
C LYS A 412 -18.38 -1.60 -6.06
N GLY A 413 -17.71 -1.29 -7.17
CA GLY A 413 -17.40 0.07 -7.60
C GLY A 413 -16.34 0.76 -6.75
N ARG A 414 -15.74 1.79 -7.35
CA ARG A 414 -14.82 2.72 -6.69
C ARG A 414 -15.60 3.60 -5.70
N LEU A 415 -15.01 3.88 -4.54
CA LEU A 415 -15.45 4.98 -3.69
C LEU A 415 -15.36 6.27 -4.52
N SER A 416 -16.49 6.95 -4.68
CA SER A 416 -16.58 8.09 -5.59
C SER A 416 -15.55 9.18 -5.22
N SER A 417 -14.58 9.43 -6.10
CA SER A 417 -13.74 10.64 -6.10
C SER A 417 -14.50 11.87 -6.67
N ALA A 418 -15.47 11.61 -7.56
CA ALA A 418 -16.24 12.65 -8.25
C ALA A 418 -17.18 13.46 -7.33
N ALA A 419 -17.56 12.92 -6.16
CA ALA A 419 -18.38 13.64 -5.18
C ALA A 419 -17.58 14.50 -4.20
N THR A 420 -16.25 14.36 -4.13
CA THR A 420 -15.40 14.98 -3.10
C THR A 420 -14.49 16.08 -3.61
N GLY A 421 -14.35 16.27 -4.93
CA GLY A 421 -13.55 17.36 -5.49
C GLY A 421 -12.07 17.29 -5.09
N VAL A 422 -11.52 16.08 -4.95
CA VAL A 422 -10.13 15.85 -4.57
C VAL A 422 -9.22 16.49 -5.60
N ASP A 423 -8.40 17.44 -5.14
CA ASP A 423 -7.40 18.08 -5.97
C ASP A 423 -6.14 17.21 -6.01
N HIS A 424 -5.96 16.50 -7.12
CA HIS A 424 -4.77 15.68 -7.36
C HIS A 424 -3.55 16.51 -7.78
N SER A 425 -3.71 17.82 -8.00
CA SER A 425 -2.60 18.67 -8.45
C SER A 425 -1.45 18.71 -7.46
N ALA A 426 -1.74 18.73 -6.14
CA ALA A 426 -0.71 18.70 -5.10
C ALA A 426 0.06 17.36 -5.07
N ALA A 427 -0.66 16.24 -5.16
CA ALA A 427 -0.08 14.89 -5.26
C ALA A 427 0.84 14.78 -6.48
N MET A 428 0.35 15.23 -7.62
CA MET A 428 1.10 15.29 -8.87
C MET A 428 2.32 16.21 -8.72
N ALA A 429 2.15 17.44 -8.23
CA ALA A 429 3.22 18.41 -8.03
C ALA A 429 4.37 17.87 -7.17
N LYS A 430 4.07 17.12 -6.11
CA LYS A 430 5.07 16.51 -5.22
C LYS A 430 5.97 15.51 -5.91
N MET A 431 5.45 14.67 -6.79
CA MET A 431 6.27 13.79 -7.63
C MET A 431 6.90 14.52 -8.82
N GLY A 432 6.73 15.84 -8.88
CA GLY A 432 7.28 16.74 -9.87
C GLY A 432 6.37 16.97 -11.08
N TYR A 433 5.18 16.35 -11.16
CA TYR A 433 4.20 16.40 -12.28
C TYR A 433 3.60 17.80 -12.54
N THR A 434 4.24 18.84 -12.00
CA THR A 434 4.01 20.26 -12.20
C THR A 434 3.62 20.59 -13.66
N GLY A 435 2.38 21.06 -13.85
CA GLY A 435 1.84 21.43 -15.16
C GLY A 435 1.12 20.33 -15.94
N ALA A 436 0.93 19.12 -15.38
CA ALA A 436 0.05 18.09 -15.92
C ALA A 436 -1.45 18.47 -15.73
N SER A 437 -2.00 19.36 -16.57
CA SER A 437 -3.39 19.82 -16.43
C SER A 437 -4.43 18.83 -17.00
N GLY A 438 -5.24 18.18 -16.15
CA GLY A 438 -6.40 17.35 -16.52
C GLY A 438 -6.55 16.09 -15.66
N PRO A 439 -7.67 15.35 -15.78
CA PRO A 439 -7.97 14.23 -14.90
C PRO A 439 -6.95 13.09 -15.04
N PRO A 440 -6.77 12.25 -13.99
CA PRO A 440 -6.00 11.02 -14.09
C PRO A 440 -6.53 10.12 -15.22
N PRO A 441 -5.71 9.18 -15.73
CA PRO A 441 -6.14 8.28 -16.78
C PRO A 441 -7.36 7.44 -16.34
N GLU A 442 -8.21 7.10 -17.31
CA GLU A 442 -9.24 6.09 -17.08
C GLU A 442 -8.58 4.71 -17.04
N TRP A 443 -8.49 4.14 -15.85
CA TRP A 443 -7.87 2.84 -15.62
C TRP A 443 -8.66 1.71 -16.29
N PRO A 444 -7.99 0.69 -16.84
CA PRO A 444 -8.68 -0.46 -17.42
C PRO A 444 -9.42 -1.26 -16.36
N GLU A 445 -10.55 -1.87 -16.74
CA GLU A 445 -11.27 -2.79 -15.87
C GLU A 445 -10.43 -4.06 -15.59
N PRO A 446 -10.58 -4.73 -14.42
CA PRO A 446 -9.78 -5.89 -14.04
C PRO A 446 -9.78 -7.05 -15.03
N LEU A 447 -10.86 -7.21 -15.79
CA LEU A 447 -11.02 -8.28 -16.78
C LEU A 447 -11.10 -7.76 -18.22
N ASP A 448 -10.49 -6.60 -18.47
CA ASP A 448 -10.42 -6.00 -19.81
C ASP A 448 -9.76 -6.94 -20.83
N ASP A 449 -10.44 -7.17 -21.95
CA ASP A 449 -9.96 -8.02 -23.05
C ASP A 449 -8.99 -7.24 -23.95
N SER A 450 -7.86 -6.86 -23.35
CA SER A 450 -6.89 -5.98 -23.98
C SER A 450 -6.19 -6.65 -25.16
N GLN A 451 -6.06 -5.95 -26.29
CA GLN A 451 -5.24 -6.36 -27.43
C GLN A 451 -3.78 -5.86 -27.32
N ARG A 452 -3.44 -5.19 -26.22
CA ARG A 452 -2.08 -4.73 -25.93
C ARG A 452 -1.16 -5.93 -25.66
N ARG A 453 0.15 -5.72 -25.79
CA ARG A 453 1.14 -6.75 -25.50
C ARG A 453 0.99 -7.26 -24.06
N ALA A 454 1.06 -8.57 -23.87
CA ALA A 454 1.05 -9.17 -22.55
C ALA A 454 2.35 -8.83 -21.80
N PRO A 455 2.31 -8.52 -20.49
CA PRO A 455 3.49 -8.10 -19.75
C PRO A 455 4.68 -9.07 -19.84
N LEU A 456 4.45 -10.37 -19.69
CA LEU A 456 5.54 -11.36 -19.74
C LEU A 456 6.19 -11.46 -21.14
N ASP A 457 5.41 -11.21 -22.21
CA ASP A 457 5.94 -11.15 -23.58
C ASP A 457 6.74 -9.85 -23.83
N GLY A 458 6.65 -8.86 -22.93
CA GLY A 458 7.40 -7.60 -22.94
C GLY A 458 8.76 -7.63 -22.22
N ARG A 459 9.14 -8.75 -21.59
CA ARG A 459 10.37 -8.89 -20.78
C ARG A 459 11.68 -8.41 -21.44
N ASP A 460 11.84 -8.62 -22.75
CA ASP A 460 13.06 -8.21 -23.45
C ASP A 460 13.09 -6.70 -23.71
N GLU A 461 11.92 -6.08 -23.83
CA GLU A 461 11.74 -4.63 -23.90
C GLU A 461 11.98 -3.97 -22.53
N LEU A 462 11.47 -4.56 -21.44
CA LEU A 462 11.82 -4.15 -20.07
C LEU A 462 13.34 -4.16 -19.88
N ARG A 463 14.01 -5.28 -20.19
CA ARG A 463 15.47 -5.39 -20.05
C ARG A 463 16.22 -4.35 -20.88
N ALA A 464 15.73 -4.02 -22.07
CA ALA A 464 16.34 -2.99 -22.92
C ALA A 464 16.23 -1.59 -22.30
N VAL A 465 15.06 -1.24 -21.74
CA VAL A 465 14.84 0.03 -21.04
C VAL A 465 15.71 0.13 -19.79
N MET A 466 15.79 -0.94 -18.99
CA MET A 466 16.64 -0.97 -17.79
C MET A 466 18.12 -0.81 -18.14
N ARG A 467 18.58 -1.50 -19.18
CA ARG A 467 19.96 -1.34 -19.68
C ARG A 467 20.22 0.09 -20.15
N SER A 468 19.22 0.78 -20.72
CA SER A 468 19.36 2.18 -21.10
C SER A 468 19.58 3.09 -19.89
N ALA A 469 18.92 2.83 -18.76
CA ALA A 469 19.12 3.59 -17.52
C ALA A 469 20.53 3.37 -16.94
N GLU A 470 21.03 2.13 -16.95
CA GLU A 470 22.42 1.84 -16.54
C GLU A 470 23.45 2.59 -17.40
N LEU A 471 23.23 2.64 -18.72
CA LEU A 471 24.10 3.37 -19.64
C LEU A 471 24.02 4.89 -19.42
N ALA A 472 22.84 5.41 -19.08
CA ALA A 472 22.63 6.81 -18.75
C ALA A 472 23.43 7.24 -17.51
N HIS A 473 23.49 6.41 -16.46
CA HIS A 473 24.36 6.68 -15.28
C HIS A 473 25.84 6.82 -15.65
N GLY A 474 26.30 6.10 -16.67
CA GLY A 474 27.65 6.24 -17.23
C GLY A 474 27.81 7.38 -18.24
N ALA A 475 26.81 8.22 -18.43
CA ALA A 475 26.74 9.27 -19.47
C ALA A 475 26.96 8.75 -20.91
N ARG A 476 26.61 7.49 -21.19
CA ARG A 476 26.80 6.83 -22.50
C ARG A 476 25.61 7.08 -23.45
N TRP A 477 25.28 8.35 -23.67
CA TRP A 477 24.03 8.78 -24.31
C TRP A 477 23.80 8.26 -25.73
N LEU A 478 24.85 8.08 -26.54
CA LEU A 478 24.70 7.53 -27.89
C LEU A 478 24.24 6.06 -27.86
N GLU A 479 24.74 5.27 -26.91
CA GLU A 479 24.34 3.87 -26.75
C GLU A 479 22.93 3.76 -26.17
N VAL A 480 22.55 4.70 -25.27
CA VAL A 480 21.17 4.85 -24.80
C VAL A 480 20.23 5.05 -26.00
N LEU A 481 20.54 5.97 -26.90
CA LEU A 481 19.71 6.22 -28.09
C LEU A 481 19.56 5.00 -28.98
N VAL A 482 20.66 4.30 -29.31
CA VAL A 482 20.60 3.08 -30.11
C VAL A 482 19.66 2.07 -29.47
N LYS A 483 19.75 1.90 -28.14
CA LYS A 483 18.93 0.91 -27.45
C LYS A 483 17.45 1.28 -27.43
N LEU A 484 17.13 2.55 -27.24
CA LEU A 484 15.75 3.03 -27.17
C LEU A 484 15.09 3.13 -28.55
N GLU A 485 15.87 3.36 -29.61
CA GLU A 485 15.36 3.30 -30.99
C GLU A 485 14.92 1.87 -31.37
N GLU A 486 15.64 0.84 -30.95
CA GLU A 486 15.21 -0.57 -31.10
C GLU A 486 13.87 -0.82 -30.40
N VAL A 487 13.73 -0.33 -29.16
CA VAL A 487 12.49 -0.47 -28.37
C VAL A 487 11.32 0.24 -29.06
N LEU A 488 11.50 1.50 -29.43
CA LEU A 488 10.43 2.31 -30.01
C LEU A 488 10.04 1.87 -31.43
N ALA A 489 10.95 1.24 -32.18
CA ALA A 489 10.62 0.60 -33.45
C ALA A 489 9.69 -0.61 -33.26
N ALA A 490 9.87 -1.38 -32.18
CA ALA A 490 9.05 -2.55 -31.86
C ALA A 490 7.75 -2.19 -31.10
N ASN A 491 7.78 -1.15 -30.27
CA ASN A 491 6.66 -0.64 -29.50
C ASN A 491 6.69 0.90 -29.47
N PRO A 492 6.06 1.57 -30.45
CA PRO A 492 6.00 3.03 -30.47
C PRO A 492 5.25 3.64 -29.28
N SER A 493 4.45 2.85 -28.56
CA SER A 493 3.68 3.26 -27.38
C SER A 493 4.39 2.97 -26.06
N ASN A 494 5.69 2.61 -26.10
CA ASN A 494 6.50 2.57 -24.90
C ASN A 494 6.86 4.01 -24.50
N TRP A 495 6.12 4.53 -23.53
CA TRP A 495 6.28 5.90 -23.10
C TRP A 495 7.60 6.12 -22.37
N ILE A 496 8.04 5.16 -21.54
CA ILE A 496 9.28 5.32 -20.76
C ILE A 496 10.50 5.36 -21.68
N ALA A 497 10.50 4.55 -22.73
CA ALA A 497 11.51 4.59 -23.77
C ALA A 497 11.46 5.91 -24.56
N LEU A 498 10.27 6.47 -24.81
CA LEU A 498 10.12 7.75 -25.51
C LEU A 498 10.72 8.90 -24.68
N ASP A 499 10.45 8.95 -23.38
CA ASP A 499 11.02 9.96 -22.48
C ASP A 499 12.52 9.80 -22.30
N HIS A 500 13.00 8.59 -22.00
CA HIS A 500 14.45 8.34 -21.90
C HIS A 500 15.17 8.70 -23.21
N ARG A 501 14.53 8.46 -24.38
CA ARG A 501 15.08 8.87 -25.68
C ARG A 501 15.10 10.38 -25.81
N ALA A 502 14.00 11.05 -25.47
CA ALA A 502 13.91 12.51 -25.51
C ALA A 502 14.98 13.16 -24.62
N TYR A 503 15.21 12.60 -23.43
CA TYR A 503 16.25 13.05 -22.51
C TYR A 503 17.65 12.78 -23.05
N ALA A 504 17.93 11.59 -23.59
CA ALA A 504 19.22 11.29 -24.20
C ALA A 504 19.53 12.22 -25.40
N LEU A 505 18.52 12.55 -26.21
CA LEU A 505 18.66 13.56 -27.28
C LEU A 505 18.99 14.95 -26.71
N LEU A 506 18.36 15.33 -25.60
CA LEU A 506 18.63 16.59 -24.89
C LEU A 506 20.09 16.65 -24.42
N GLN A 507 20.58 15.59 -23.77
CA GLN A 507 21.97 15.48 -23.30
C GLN A 507 23.01 15.52 -24.43
N LEU A 508 22.61 15.14 -25.64
CA LEU A 508 23.42 15.21 -26.86
C LEU A 508 23.27 16.52 -27.62
N ASN A 509 22.58 17.52 -27.05
CA ASN A 509 22.26 18.82 -27.67
C ASN A 509 21.47 18.70 -28.98
N ARG A 510 20.73 17.60 -29.19
CA ARG A 510 19.83 17.39 -30.34
C ARG A 510 18.45 17.96 -30.03
N HIS A 511 18.41 19.26 -29.73
CA HIS A 511 17.23 19.93 -29.15
C HIS A 511 15.97 19.86 -30.03
N ALA A 512 16.09 19.88 -31.36
CA ALA A 512 14.93 19.79 -32.25
C ALA A 512 14.23 18.43 -32.16
N GLU A 513 15.01 17.35 -32.17
CA GLU A 513 14.48 15.99 -32.10
C GLU A 513 13.99 15.64 -30.68
N SER A 514 14.68 16.17 -29.66
CA SER A 514 14.24 16.06 -28.27
C SER A 514 12.88 16.76 -28.06
N LEU A 515 12.73 17.98 -28.58
CA LEU A 515 11.47 18.73 -28.52
C LEU A 515 10.33 17.98 -29.21
N GLU A 516 10.56 17.39 -30.38
CA GLU A 516 9.55 16.60 -31.08
C GLU A 516 9.09 15.40 -30.23
N ALA A 517 10.04 14.68 -29.62
CA ALA A 517 9.74 13.54 -28.75
C ALA A 517 8.95 13.95 -27.50
N TYR A 518 9.34 15.04 -26.83
CA TYR A 518 8.61 15.56 -25.67
C TYR A 518 7.22 16.09 -26.02
N ARG A 519 7.04 16.74 -27.17
CA ARG A 519 5.71 17.17 -27.62
C ARG A 519 4.78 16.01 -27.95
N ARG A 520 5.34 14.89 -28.44
CA ARG A 520 4.58 13.65 -28.60
C ARG A 520 4.17 13.07 -27.25
N LEU A 521 5.08 13.03 -26.28
CA LEU A 521 4.80 12.57 -24.92
C LEU A 521 3.71 13.42 -24.25
N GLU A 522 3.80 14.74 -24.34
CA GLU A 522 2.81 15.67 -23.79
C GLU A 522 1.41 15.48 -24.40
N LYS A 523 1.36 15.14 -25.69
CA LYS A 523 0.10 15.00 -26.43
C LYS A 523 -0.57 13.65 -26.20
N ASP A 524 0.19 12.57 -26.32
CA ASP A 524 -0.34 11.21 -26.45
C ASP A 524 0.04 10.29 -25.26
N GLY A 525 1.00 10.69 -24.43
CA GLY A 525 1.59 9.86 -23.38
C GLY A 525 1.22 10.26 -21.95
N PRO A 526 1.79 9.56 -20.95
CA PRO A 526 1.73 9.96 -19.56
C PRO A 526 2.34 11.34 -19.41
N ARG A 527 1.68 12.17 -18.62
CA ARG A 527 2.20 13.51 -18.32
C ARG A 527 3.24 13.30 -17.25
N TRP A 528 4.53 13.47 -17.54
CA TRP A 528 5.60 13.34 -16.54
C TRP A 528 6.14 14.67 -16.06
N PRO A 529 6.68 14.71 -14.83
CA PRO A 529 7.25 15.89 -14.17
C PRO A 529 8.13 16.77 -15.04
N ALA A 530 9.17 16.15 -15.56
CA ALA A 530 10.23 16.85 -16.24
C ALA A 530 9.84 17.25 -17.67
N THR A 531 8.69 16.82 -18.18
CA THR A 531 8.31 17.01 -19.60
C THR A 531 8.31 18.48 -19.99
N LYS A 532 7.59 19.33 -19.23
CA LYS A 532 7.51 20.78 -19.53
C LYS A 532 8.83 21.50 -19.31
N ALA A 533 9.57 21.14 -18.25
CA ALA A 533 10.90 21.68 -17.98
C ALA A 533 11.86 21.35 -19.13
N ASN A 534 11.86 20.11 -19.60
CA ASN A 534 12.70 19.65 -20.69
C ASN A 534 12.29 20.25 -22.05
N ILE A 535 10.98 20.46 -22.29
CA ILE A 535 10.50 21.25 -23.44
C ILE A 535 11.08 22.67 -23.41
N ALA A 536 11.03 23.34 -22.26
CA ALA A 536 11.61 24.68 -22.11
C ALA A 536 13.12 24.67 -22.36
N THR A 537 13.86 23.69 -21.81
CA THR A 537 15.30 23.52 -22.07
C THR A 537 15.59 23.31 -23.56
N CYS A 538 14.79 22.50 -24.26
CA CYS A 538 14.91 22.32 -25.71
C CYS A 538 14.68 23.63 -26.47
N LEU A 539 13.65 24.41 -26.11
CA LEU A 539 13.34 25.68 -26.75
C LEU A 539 14.46 26.71 -26.55
N ILE A 540 15.05 26.77 -25.35
CA ILE A 540 16.23 27.61 -25.07
C ILE A 540 17.40 27.20 -25.97
N GLY A 541 17.70 25.90 -26.06
CA GLY A 541 18.76 25.37 -26.92
C GLY A 541 18.55 25.64 -28.41
N LEU A 542 17.31 25.83 -28.86
CA LEU A 542 16.94 26.22 -30.23
C LEU A 542 16.92 27.74 -30.46
N GLY A 543 17.28 28.56 -29.47
CA GLY A 543 17.22 30.02 -29.58
C GLY A 543 15.80 30.59 -29.56
N ARG A 544 14.84 29.88 -28.92
CA ARG A 544 13.42 30.27 -28.79
C ARG A 544 13.02 30.56 -27.33
N PRO A 545 13.72 31.46 -26.61
CA PRO A 545 13.49 31.67 -25.17
C PRO A 545 12.12 32.25 -24.83
N ALA A 546 11.49 33.02 -25.73
CA ALA A 546 10.14 33.53 -25.52
C ALA A 546 9.09 32.41 -25.44
N GLU A 547 9.25 31.36 -26.24
CA GLU A 547 8.37 30.20 -26.19
C GLU A 547 8.67 29.32 -24.96
N ALA A 548 9.94 29.24 -24.57
CA ALA A 548 10.33 28.56 -23.33
C ALA A 548 9.68 29.22 -22.10
N LEU A 549 9.68 30.55 -22.05
CA LEU A 549 9.00 31.32 -21.00
C LEU A 549 7.50 30.99 -20.98
N GLY A 550 6.82 30.97 -22.13
CA GLY A 550 5.40 30.61 -22.18
C GLY A 550 5.10 29.22 -21.59
N VAL A 551 5.95 28.22 -21.88
CA VAL A 551 5.80 26.87 -21.31
C VAL A 551 6.07 26.85 -19.80
N LEU A 552 7.05 27.62 -19.32
CA LEU A 552 7.35 27.73 -17.89
C LEU A 552 6.26 28.52 -17.15
N ASP A 553 5.70 29.56 -17.75
CA ASP A 553 4.58 30.33 -17.20
C ASP A 553 3.33 29.44 -17.09
N GLU A 554 3.06 28.57 -18.06
CA GLU A 554 2.00 27.56 -17.96
C GLU A 554 2.26 26.54 -16.82
N ARG A 555 3.53 26.18 -16.59
CA ARG A 555 3.93 25.29 -15.47
C ARG A 555 3.70 25.99 -14.13
N ILE A 556 4.17 27.23 -13.98
CA ILE A 556 3.99 28.05 -12.77
C ILE A 556 2.51 28.37 -12.54
N ALA A 557 1.73 28.69 -13.58
CA ALA A 557 0.30 28.96 -13.40
C ALA A 557 -0.50 27.73 -12.94
N ALA A 558 0.00 26.53 -13.21
CA ALA A 558 -0.60 25.28 -12.74
C ALA A 558 -0.16 24.90 -11.30
N ASP A 559 0.92 25.49 -10.78
CA ASP A 559 1.48 25.29 -9.44
C ASP A 559 2.33 26.52 -9.03
N PRO A 560 1.66 27.63 -8.60
CA PRO A 560 2.27 28.95 -8.38
C PRO A 560 2.96 29.12 -7.03
#